data_AF-A0A077DEF5-F1
#
_entry.id   AF-A0A077DEF5-F1
#
_cell.length_a   1.000
_cell.length_b   1.000
_cell.length_c   1.000
_cell.angle_alpha   90.00
_cell.angle_beta   90.00
_cell.angle_gamma   90.00
#
_symmetry.space_group_name_H-M   'P 1'
#
loop_
_entity.id
_entity.type
_entity.pdbx_description
1 polymer ?
#
loop_
_entity_poly.entity_id
_entity_poly.type
_entity_poly.pdbx_seq_one_letter_code
_entity_poly.pdbx_strand_id
1 'polypeptide(L)' 'MKTDKEIIQELGGVKKLVEILGLGYGGYQRVNNWRTRGIPAAIKLEHLDVFGPYIKSNKSKQNKGA' A
#
# COMPACT_ATOMS: atom_id res chain seq x y z
N MET A 1 -12.08 -0.66 -4.44
CA MET A 1 -10.75 -0.34 -3.88
C MET A 1 -9.97 -1.65 -3.79
N LYS A 2 -8.70 -1.70 -4.18
CA LYS A 2 -7.89 -2.91 -4.01
C LYS A 2 -7.53 -3.06 -2.53
N THR A 3 -7.51 -4.30 -2.05
CA THR A 3 -7.00 -4.64 -0.72
C THR A 3 -5.48 -4.52 -0.71
N ASP A 4 -4.89 -4.27 0.45
CA ASP A 4 -3.44 -4.18 0.59
C ASP A 4 -2.73 -5.47 0.14
N LYS A 5 -3.35 -6.63 0.31
CA LYS A 5 -2.86 -7.91 -0.20
C LYS A 5 -2.74 -7.93 -1.72
N GLU A 6 -3.76 -7.42 -2.43
CA GLU A 6 -3.76 -7.35 -3.89
C GLU A 6 -2.73 -6.35 -4.39
N ILE A 7 -2.59 -5.20 -3.71
CA ILE A 7 -1.56 -4.20 -4.02
C ILE A 7 -0.16 -4.82 -3.91
N ILE A 8 0.12 -5.53 -2.81
CA ILE A 8 1.40 -6.23 -2.61
C ILE A 8 1.63 -7.26 -3.72
N GLN A 9 0.59 -7.99 -4.14
CA GLN A 9 0.72 -8.97 -5.20
C GLN A 9 1.05 -8.32 -6.56
N GLU A 10 0.40 -7.21 -6.91
CA GLU A 10 0.64 -6.48 -8.15
C GLU A 10 2.00 -5.78 -8.20
N LEU A 11 2.53 -5.39 -7.04
CA LEU A 11 3.89 -4.86 -6.89
C LEU A 11 4.98 -5.94 -7.00
N GLY A 12 4.62 -7.18 -7.37
CA GLY A 12 5.54 -8.30 -7.52
C GLY A 12 5.73 -9.15 -6.26
N GLY A 13 4.84 -8.99 -5.27
CA GLY A 13 4.81 -9.76 -4.04
C GLY A 13 5.72 -9.21 -2.94
N VAL A 14 5.77 -9.94 -1.82
CA VAL A 14 6.47 -9.55 -0.58
C VAL A 14 7.93 -9.23 -0.85
N LYS A 15 8.63 -10.12 -1.55
CA LYS A 15 10.06 -9.95 -1.86
C LYS A 15 10.31 -8.66 -2.64
N LYS A 16 9.57 -8.46 -3.72
CA LYS A 16 9.78 -7.31 -4.59
C LYS A 16 9.46 -6.00 -3.87
N LEU A 17 8.42 -6.00 -3.04
CA LEU A 17 8.07 -4.82 -2.27
C LEU A 17 9.12 -4.46 -1.19
N VAL A 18 9.74 -5.45 -0.55
CA VAL A 18 10.87 -5.22 0.38
C VAL A 18 12.04 -4.53 -0.33
N GLU A 19 12.37 -4.99 -1.54
CA GLU A 19 13.43 -4.40 -2.37
C GLU A 19 13.08 -2.97 -2.80
N ILE A 20 11.84 -2.73 -3.28
CA ILE A 20 11.36 -1.41 -3.68
C ILE A 20 11.44 -0.41 -2.52
N LEU A 21 11.02 -0.83 -1.33
CA LEU A 21 10.98 0.03 -0.14
C LEU A 21 12.34 0.12 0.58
N GLY A 22 13.37 -0.59 0.11
CA GLY A 22 14.69 -0.59 0.76
C GLY A 22 14.66 -1.11 2.20
N LEU A 23 13.74 -2.03 2.54
CA LEU A 23 13.60 -2.52 3.91
C LEU A 23 14.72 -3.51 4.24
N GLY A 24 15.41 -3.26 5.35
CA GLY A 24 16.47 -4.11 5.87
C GLY A 24 15.96 -5.35 6.62
N TYR A 25 16.73 -5.80 7.61
CA TYR A 25 16.41 -6.99 8.42
C TYR A 25 14.97 -6.96 8.96
N GLY A 26 14.24 -8.06 8.76
CA GLY A 26 12.82 -8.18 9.14
C GLY A 26 11.82 -7.58 8.14
N GLY A 27 12.28 -6.97 7.04
CA GLY A 27 11.41 -6.42 5.99
C GLY A 27 10.42 -7.42 5.42
N TYR A 28 10.87 -8.65 5.12
CA TYR A 28 10.02 -9.73 4.61
C TYR A 28 8.86 -10.06 5.54
N GLN A 29 9.13 -10.23 6.84
CA GLN A 29 8.10 -10.54 7.83
C GLN A 29 7.13 -9.36 7.99
N ARG A 30 7.66 -8.13 7.99
CA ARG A 30 6.84 -6.90 8.07
C ARG A 30 5.87 -6.80 6.89
N VAL A 31 6.36 -6.95 5.66
CA VAL A 31 5.53 -6.89 4.46
C VAL A 31 4.56 -8.07 4.39
N ASN A 32 4.98 -9.27 4.81
CA ASN A 32 4.07 -10.42 4.89
C ASN A 32 2.91 -10.17 5.88
N ASN A 33 3.19 -9.53 7.02
CA ASN A 33 2.15 -9.13 7.98
C ASN A 33 1.18 -8.09 7.41
N TRP A 34 1.62 -7.21 6.51
CA TRP A 34 0.74 -6.23 5.85
C TRP A 34 -0.32 -6.89 4.95
N ARG A 35 -0.07 -8.11 4.45
CA ARG A 35 -1.07 -8.84 3.65
C ARG A 35 -2.33 -9.20 4.45
N THR A 36 -2.23 -9.29 5.77
CA THR A 36 -3.35 -9.61 6.66
C THR A 36 -3.79 -8.41 7.48
N ARG A 37 -2.85 -7.58 7.96
CA ARG A 37 -3.12 -6.42 8.83
C ARG A 37 -3.37 -5.11 8.09
N GLY A 38 -3.03 -5.08 6.79
CA GLY A 38 -2.98 -3.86 6.00
C GLY A 38 -1.61 -3.18 6.05
N ILE A 39 -1.33 -2.40 5.01
CA ILE A 39 -0.15 -1.54 4.93
C ILE A 39 -0.45 -0.26 5.74
N PRO A 40 0.43 0.16 6.66
CA PRO A 40 0.23 1.38 7.44
C PRO A 40 0.02 2.60 6.55
N ALA A 41 -0.92 3.48 6.92
CA ALA A 41 -1.22 4.69 6.14
C ALA A 41 0.00 5.61 5.97
N ALA A 42 0.83 5.75 7.01
CA ALA A 42 2.06 6.55 6.94
C ALA A 42 3.02 6.03 5.86
N ILE A 43 3.19 4.71 5.74
CA ILE A 43 4.03 4.07 4.70
C ILE A 43 3.45 4.33 3.30
N LYS A 44 2.12 4.28 3.14
CA LYS A 44 1.47 4.60 1.87
C LYS A 44 1.72 6.05 1.44
N LEU A 45 1.75 6.97 2.39
CA LEU A 45 1.98 8.39 2.16
C LEU A 45 3.47 8.71 1.90
N GLU A 46 4.37 8.02 2.58
CA GLU A 46 5.82 8.14 2.38
C GLU A 46 6.24 7.64 0.98
N HIS A 47 5.58 6.61 0.49
CA HIS A 47 5.87 5.99 -0.81
C HIS A 47 4.69 6.14 -1.80
N LEU A 48 4.22 7.37 -1.99
CA LEU A 48 3.12 7.68 -2.92
C LEU A 48 3.46 7.34 -4.38
N ASP A 49 4.73 7.38 -4.74
CA ASP A 49 5.25 6.93 -6.04
C ASP A 49 5.01 5.43 -6.27
N VAL A 50 5.09 4.62 -5.21
CA VAL A 50 4.85 3.17 -5.24
C VAL A 50 3.35 2.85 -5.12
N PHE A 51 2.67 3.44 -4.14
CA PHE A 51 1.30 3.03 -3.79
C PHE A 51 0.20 3.89 -4.40
N GLY A 52 0.51 5.12 -4.82
CA GLY A 52 -0.45 6.08 -5.38
C GLY A 52 -1.29 5.53 -6.55
N PRO A 53 -0.71 4.78 -7.51
CA PRO A 53 -1.49 4.19 -8.61
C PRO A 53 -2.56 3.19 -8.13
N TYR A 54 -2.38 2.60 -6.95
CA TYR A 54 -3.23 1.54 -6.41
C TYR A 54 -4.24 2.05 -5.39
N ILE A 55 -3.95 3.19 -4.76
CA ILE A 55 -4.82 3.85 -3.80
C ILE A 55 -5.68 4.87 -4.54
N LYS A 56 -6.74 4.41 -5.22
CA LYS A 56 -7.77 5.34 -5.74
C LYS A 56 -8.56 5.91 -4.56
N SER A 57 -8.48 7.22 -4.35
CA SER A 57 -9.41 7.92 -3.47
C SER A 57 -10.83 7.74 -3.99
N ASN A 58 -11.78 7.36 -3.14
CA ASN A 58 -13.16 7.80 -3.36
C ASN A 58 -13.13 9.33 -3.20
N LYS A 59 -12.96 10.07 -4.29
CA LYS A 59 -13.38 11.47 -4.29
C LYS A 59 -14.86 11.46 -3.94
N SER A 60 -15.17 12.03 -2.80
CA SER A 60 -16.50 12.35 -2.34
C SER A 60 -17.34 12.95 -3.48
N LYS A 61 -18.37 12.22 -3.91
CA LYS A 61 -19.64 12.85 -4.31
C LYS A 61 -20.38 13.18 -3.00
N GLN A 62 -20.04 14.30 -2.37
CA GLN A 62 -20.74 14.96 -1.24
C GLN A 62 -19.86 16.20 -0.94
N ASN A 63 -20.20 17.45 -1.30
CA ASN A 63 -21.48 18.13 -1.18
C ASN A 63 -21.78 19.01 -2.42
N LYS A 64 -22.97 18.82 -3.02
CA LYS A 64 -23.74 19.92 -3.64
C LYS A 64 -24.92 20.14 -2.70
N GLY A 65 -24.83 21.18 -1.89
CA GLY A 65 -25.82 21.48 -0.87
C GLY A 65 -25.47 22.78 -0.15
N ALA A 66 -25.68 23.89 -0.86
CA ALA A 66 -26.10 25.21 -0.37
C ALA A 66 -26.22 26.11 -1.61
#